data_AF-A0A7C5T5R5-F1
#
_entry.id   AF-A0A7C5T5R5-F1
#
_cell.length_a   1.000
_cell.length_b   1.000
_cell.length_c   1.000
_cell.angle_alpha   90.00
_cell.angle_beta   90.00
_cell.angle_gamma   90.00
#
_symmetry.space_group_name_H-M   'P 1'
#
loop_
_entity.id
_entity.type
_entity.pdbx_description
1 polymer ?
#
loop_
_entity_poly.entity_id
_entity_poly.type
_entity_poly.pdbx_seq_one_letter_code
_entity_poly.pdbx_strand_id
1 'polypeptide(L)'
;MSAPPGLPPPEELLNKAEEMLGELEKGPWPSHVSELRKTRYPLHIYGVGLVARKSPWGPGAVTVKYVNTGILSRWSREWVPKGGEETHFRVFHTPGKFWKTDFVR
;
A
#
# COMPACT_ATOMS: atom_id res chain seq x y z
N MET A 1 -4.80 -9.43 14.89
CA MET A 1 -5.29 -8.29 15.71
C MET A 1 -6.67 -7.90 15.21
N SER A 2 -7.57 -7.58 16.12
CA SER A 2 -8.96 -7.23 15.85
C SER A 2 -9.14 -5.94 15.02
N ALA A 3 -10.29 -5.87 14.38
CA ALA A 3 -10.83 -4.66 13.78
C ALA A 3 -10.95 -3.53 14.82
N PRO A 4 -10.67 -2.27 14.47
CA PRO A 4 -11.08 -1.12 15.25
C PRO A 4 -12.58 -1.15 15.60
N PRO A 5 -12.97 -0.71 16.80
CA PRO A 5 -14.39 -0.63 17.17
C PRO A 5 -15.11 0.40 16.28
N GLY A 6 -16.36 0.12 15.92
CA GLY A 6 -17.20 1.05 15.15
C GLY A 6 -16.82 1.22 13.68
N LEU A 7 -16.10 0.25 13.10
CA LEU A 7 -15.85 0.25 11.65
C LEU A 7 -17.17 0.13 10.88
N PRO A 8 -17.38 0.96 9.84
CA PRO A 8 -18.54 0.83 8.96
C PRO A 8 -18.57 -0.54 8.26
N PRO A 9 -19.75 -0.94 7.73
CA PRO A 9 -19.86 -2.08 6.84
C PRO A 9 -18.90 -1.99 5.64
N PRO A 10 -18.49 -3.13 5.05
CA PRO A 10 -17.47 -3.18 4.00
C PRO A 10 -17.65 -2.19 2.85
N GLU A 11 -18.85 -2.09 2.28
CA GLU A 11 -19.12 -1.19 1.14
C GLU A 11 -19.05 0.29 1.55
N GLU A 12 -19.58 0.65 2.72
CA GLU A 12 -19.49 2.03 3.23
C GLU A 12 -18.04 2.40 3.56
N LEU A 13 -17.27 1.45 4.11
CA LEU A 13 -15.86 1.63 4.40
C LEU A 13 -15.04 1.88 3.12
N LEU A 14 -15.33 1.15 2.04
CA LEU A 14 -14.70 1.36 0.73
C LEU A 14 -15.07 2.71 0.12
N ASN A 15 -16.34 3.13 0.23
CA ASN A 15 -16.77 4.44 -0.25
C ASN A 15 -16.05 5.58 0.49
N LYS A 16 -15.99 5.51 1.83
CA LYS A 16 -15.24 6.48 2.64
C LYS A 16 -13.74 6.45 2.35
N ALA A 17 -13.19 5.29 2.04
CA ALA A 17 -11.79 5.17 1.63
C ALA A 17 -11.56 5.92 0.31
N GLU A 18 -12.44 5.77 -0.67
CA GLU A 18 -12.35 6.47 -1.95
C GLU A 18 -12.50 7.99 -1.80
N GLU A 19 -13.42 8.45 -0.94
CA GLU A 19 -13.56 9.88 -0.60
C GLU A 19 -12.27 10.45 -0.02
N MET A 20 -11.68 9.78 0.98
CA MET A 20 -10.41 10.19 1.60
C MET A 20 -9.26 10.23 0.59
N LEU A 21 -9.20 9.23 -0.31
CA LEU A 21 -8.19 9.20 -1.37
C LEU A 21 -8.39 10.37 -2.35
N GLY A 22 -9.63 10.69 -2.72
CA GLY A 22 -9.95 11.83 -3.58
C GLY A 22 -9.54 13.18 -2.96
N GLU A 23 -9.65 13.35 -1.64
CA GLU A 23 -9.14 14.55 -0.96
C GLU A 23 -7.61 14.67 -1.06
N LEU A 24 -6.89 13.55 -0.98
CA LEU A 24 -5.42 13.51 -1.08
C LEU A 24 -4.88 13.79 -2.50
N GLU A 25 -5.74 13.81 -3.51
CA GLU A 25 -5.38 14.20 -4.87
C GLU A 25 -5.44 15.70 -5.11
N LYS A 26 -6.10 16.44 -4.22
CA LYS A 26 -6.26 17.89 -4.35
C LYS A 26 -4.98 18.63 -3.97
N GLY A 27 -4.90 19.87 -4.44
CA GLY A 27 -3.81 20.78 -4.14
C GLY A 27 -2.67 20.72 -5.18
N PRO A 28 -1.68 21.61 -5.04
CA PRO A 28 -0.63 21.79 -6.04
C PRO A 28 0.53 20.80 -5.92
N TRP A 29 0.63 20.06 -4.80
CA TRP A 29 1.73 19.13 -4.57
C TRP A 29 1.52 17.83 -5.36
N PRO A 30 2.57 17.23 -5.98
CA PRO A 30 2.45 15.95 -6.65
C PRO A 30 1.88 14.87 -5.72
N SER A 31 0.67 14.39 -6.03
CA SER A 31 -0.03 13.44 -5.17
C SER A 31 0.44 12.02 -5.42
N HIS A 32 0.86 11.34 -4.36
CA HIS A 32 1.15 9.92 -4.41
C HIS A 32 -0.08 9.09 -4.79
N VAL A 33 -1.31 9.52 -4.42
CA VAL A 33 -2.55 8.84 -4.82
C VAL A 33 -2.71 8.94 -6.33
N SER A 34 -2.57 10.15 -6.90
CA SER A 34 -2.67 10.37 -8.34
C SER A 34 -1.62 9.57 -9.13
N GLU A 35 -0.39 9.46 -8.63
CA GLU A 35 0.63 8.62 -9.27
C GLU A 35 0.30 7.12 -9.17
N LEU A 36 -0.12 6.65 -8.00
CA LEU A 36 -0.42 5.23 -7.79
C LEU A 36 -1.67 4.77 -8.54
N ARG A 37 -2.66 5.64 -8.79
CA ARG A 37 -3.83 5.33 -9.64
C ARG A 37 -3.46 4.99 -11.08
N LYS A 38 -2.31 5.47 -11.57
CA LYS A 38 -1.79 5.11 -12.90
C LYS A 38 -1.26 3.67 -12.96
N THR A 39 -1.14 3.02 -11.80
CA THR A 39 -0.58 1.68 -11.63
C THR A 39 -1.68 0.69 -11.23
N ARG A 40 -1.30 -0.57 -10.98
CA ARG A 40 -2.20 -1.61 -10.43
C ARG A 40 -2.15 -1.70 -8.91
N TYR A 41 -1.59 -0.68 -8.24
CA TYR A 41 -1.46 -0.68 -6.78
C TYR A 41 -2.85 -0.68 -6.11
N PRO A 42 -3.11 -1.54 -5.10
CA PRO A 42 -4.40 -1.62 -4.42
C PRO A 42 -4.61 -0.47 -3.43
N LEU A 43 -4.78 0.75 -3.96
CA LEU A 43 -4.94 1.98 -3.18
C LEU A 43 -6.07 1.94 -2.15
N HIS A 44 -7.14 1.17 -2.42
CA HIS A 44 -8.26 1.04 -1.49
C HIS A 44 -7.81 0.49 -0.13
N ILE A 45 -6.80 -0.39 -0.08
CA ILE A 45 -6.26 -0.93 1.17
C ILE A 45 -5.66 0.21 2.01
N TYR A 46 -4.93 1.12 1.37
CA TYR A 46 -4.38 2.31 2.02
C TYR A 46 -5.50 3.23 2.52
N GLY A 47 -6.50 3.52 1.69
CA GLY A 47 -7.66 4.33 2.06
C GLY A 47 -8.44 3.74 3.24
N VAL A 48 -8.67 2.42 3.26
CA VAL A 48 -9.28 1.71 4.40
C VAL A 48 -8.47 1.94 5.68
N GLY A 49 -7.14 1.90 5.60
CA GLY A 49 -6.26 2.21 6.72
C GLY A 49 -6.42 3.63 7.27
N LEU A 50 -6.64 4.61 6.39
CA LEU A 50 -6.89 6.01 6.77
C LEU A 50 -8.22 6.16 7.50
N VAL A 51 -9.31 5.59 6.96
CA VAL A 51 -10.63 5.61 7.61
C VAL A 51 -10.59 4.92 8.97
N ALA A 52 -9.95 3.75 9.03
CA ALA A 52 -9.80 2.94 10.22
C ALA A 52 -8.82 3.52 11.26
N ARG A 53 -8.02 4.54 10.88
CA ARG A 53 -6.91 5.11 11.65
C ARG A 53 -5.98 4.03 12.21
N LYS A 54 -5.80 2.94 11.46
CA LYS A 54 -5.04 1.76 11.87
C LYS A 54 -4.39 1.15 10.65
N SER A 55 -3.17 0.65 10.82
CA SER A 55 -2.48 -0.04 9.73
C SER A 55 -3.33 -1.19 9.20
N PRO A 56 -3.68 -1.18 7.89
CA PRO A 56 -4.47 -2.22 7.26
C PRO A 56 -3.63 -3.48 7.02
N TRP A 57 -2.29 -3.40 7.19
CA TRP A 57 -1.36 -4.48 6.98
C TRP A 57 -1.09 -5.27 8.27
N GLY A 58 -1.18 -6.59 8.16
CA GLY A 58 -0.77 -7.58 9.15
C GLY A 58 0.67 -8.06 8.92
N PRO A 59 1.14 -9.00 9.76
CA PRO A 59 2.40 -9.68 9.51
C PRO A 59 2.29 -10.54 8.24
N GLY A 60 3.36 -10.62 7.47
CA GLY A 60 3.53 -11.53 6.35
C GLY A 60 4.93 -12.11 6.38
N ALA A 61 5.10 -13.32 5.87
CA ALA A 61 6.39 -13.96 5.72
C ALA A 61 6.47 -14.56 4.31
N VAL A 62 7.57 -14.29 3.62
CA VAL A 62 7.85 -14.85 2.31
C VAL A 62 9.26 -15.41 2.31
N THR A 63 9.42 -16.59 1.73
CA THR A 63 10.71 -17.26 1.60
C THR A 63 11.10 -17.26 0.12
N VAL A 64 12.31 -16.78 -0.17
CA VAL A 64 12.88 -16.88 -1.52
C VAL A 64 14.12 -17.76 -1.47
N LYS A 65 14.23 -18.63 -2.47
CA LYS A 65 15.33 -19.59 -2.55
C LYS A 65 16.66 -18.85 -2.58
N TYR A 66 17.59 -19.27 -1.72
CA TYR A 66 18.96 -18.72 -1.59
C TYR A 66 19.08 -17.30 -1.02
N VAL A 67 17.97 -16.66 -0.60
CA VAL A 67 18.00 -15.29 -0.09
C VAL A 67 17.21 -15.21 1.22
N ASN A 68 17.90 -14.88 2.31
CA ASN A 68 17.31 -14.83 3.66
C ASN A 68 16.80 -13.43 4.06
N THR A 69 17.03 -12.39 3.24
CA THR A 69 16.65 -11.00 3.57
C THR A 69 16.46 -10.16 2.30
N GLY A 70 15.95 -8.94 2.45
CA GLY A 70 15.74 -8.02 1.33
C GLY A 70 14.34 -8.11 0.72
N ILE A 71 13.48 -8.98 1.21
CA ILE A 71 12.09 -9.13 0.75
C ILE A 71 11.17 -8.98 1.95
N LEU A 72 10.12 -8.17 1.80
CA LEU A 72 9.13 -7.92 2.84
C LEU A 72 7.75 -8.25 2.28
N SER A 73 7.13 -9.31 2.76
CA SER A 73 5.71 -9.59 2.47
C SER A 73 4.82 -9.05 3.59
N ARG A 74 3.64 -8.59 3.21
CA ARG A 74 2.59 -8.09 4.09
C ARG A 74 1.25 -8.56 3.55
N TRP A 75 0.40 -9.07 4.44
CA TRP A 75 -0.97 -9.43 4.10
C TRP A 75 -1.90 -8.42 4.71
N SER A 76 -2.94 -8.01 3.99
CA SER A 76 -4.00 -7.18 4.56
C SER A 76 -4.65 -7.92 5.73
N ARG A 77 -5.04 -7.18 6.77
CA ARG A 77 -5.80 -7.75 7.89
C ARG A 77 -7.18 -8.20 7.41
N GLU A 78 -7.73 -9.22 8.07
CA GLU A 78 -9.04 -9.83 7.71
C GLU A 78 -10.19 -8.82 7.64
N TRP A 79 -10.15 -7.75 8.45
CA TRP A 79 -11.18 -6.72 8.46
C TRP A 79 -11.09 -5.74 7.28
N VAL A 80 -10.07 -5.85 6.42
CA VAL A 80 -9.92 -5.03 5.21
C VAL A 80 -10.71 -5.67 4.07
N PRO A 81 -11.78 -5.01 3.57
CA PRO A 81 -12.54 -5.52 2.44
C PRO A 81 -11.70 -5.57 1.18
N LYS A 82 -11.86 -6.65 0.39
CA LYS A 82 -11.08 -6.87 -0.85
C LYS A 82 -9.58 -6.74 -0.61
N GLY A 83 -9.12 -7.24 0.55
CA GLY A 83 -7.72 -7.25 0.93
C GLY A 83 -6.83 -8.03 -0.05
N GLY A 84 -5.52 -8.03 0.21
CA GLY A 84 -4.55 -8.69 -0.64
C GLY A 84 -3.19 -8.84 0.03
N GLU A 85 -2.23 -9.27 -0.77
CA GLU A 85 -0.82 -9.37 -0.38
C GLU A 85 -0.01 -8.30 -1.11
N GLU A 86 0.97 -7.75 -0.39
CA GLU A 86 1.96 -6.82 -0.93
C GLU A 86 3.35 -7.37 -0.61
N THR A 87 4.17 -7.57 -1.64
CA THR A 87 5.57 -8.00 -1.48
C THR A 87 6.50 -6.93 -2.03
N HIS A 88 7.39 -6.45 -1.16
CA HIS A 88 8.40 -5.45 -1.49
C HIS A 88 9.75 -6.12 -1.65
N PHE A 89 10.44 -5.79 -2.74
CA PHE A 89 11.80 -6.22 -3.00
C PHE A 89 12.75 -5.04 -2.80
N ARG A 90 13.76 -5.22 -1.95
CA ARG A 90 14.86 -4.28 -1.82
C ARG A 90 15.84 -4.52 -2.96
N VAL A 91 15.81 -3.64 -3.95
CA VAL A 91 16.74 -3.66 -5.08
C VAL A 91 17.98 -2.83 -4.72
N PHE A 92 19.17 -3.40 -4.93
CA PHE A 92 20.42 -2.68 -4.72
C PHE A 92 20.48 -1.44 -5.61
N HIS A 93 20.93 -0.33 -5.03
CA HIS A 93 21.08 0.92 -5.76
C HIS A 93 22.53 1.35 -5.92
N THR A 94 22.79 2.21 -6.90
CA THR A 94 24.11 2.80 -7.11
C THR A 94 24.49 3.72 -5.94
N PRO A 95 25.78 3.82 -5.59
CA PRO A 95 26.27 4.83 -4.66
C PRO A 95 25.84 6.24 -5.11
N GLY A 96 25.28 7.03 -4.19
CA GLY A 96 24.81 8.39 -4.48
C GLY A 96 23.53 8.49 -5.33
N LYS A 97 22.90 7.37 -5.72
CA LYS A 97 21.65 7.33 -6.52
C LYS A 97 21.77 8.04 -7.88
N PHE A 98 22.96 8.03 -8.48
CA PHE A 98 23.14 8.45 -9.87
C PHE A 98 22.75 7.30 -10.80
N TRP A 99 21.88 7.59 -11.77
CA TRP A 99 21.35 6.60 -12.70
C TRP A 99 21.46 7.11 -14.12
N LYS A 100 21.84 6.20 -15.03
CA LYS A 100 21.67 6.45 -16.46
C LYS A 100 20.21 6.16 -16.84
N THR A 101 19.67 6.87 -17.82
CA THR A 101 18.26 6.73 -18.22
C THR A 101 17.94 5.37 -18.81
N ASP A 102 18.90 4.71 -19.45
CA ASP A 102 18.77 3.35 -19.98
C ASP A 102 18.67 2.29 -18.87
N PHE A 103 19.21 2.55 -17.68
CA PHE A 103 19.11 1.64 -16.54
C PHE A 103 17.71 1.64 -15.88
N VAL A 104 16.95 2.74 -15.98
CA VAL A 104 15.67 2.93 -15.27
C VAL A 104 14.45 2.58 -16.14
N ARG A 105 14.64 2.44 -17.46
CA ARG A 105 13.60 2.07 -18.43
C ARG A 105 13.32 0.58 -18.42
#